data_AF-A0ABD3E158-F1
#
_entry.id   AF-A0ABD3E158-F1
#
_cell.length_a   1.000
_cell.length_b   1.000
_cell.length_c   1.000
_cell.angle_alpha   90.00
_cell.angle_beta   90.00
_cell.angle_gamma   90.00
#
_symmetry.space_group_name_H-M   'P 1'
#
loop_
_entity.id
_entity.type
_entity.pdbx_description
1 polymer ?
#
loop_
_entity_poly.entity_id
_entity_poly.type
_entity_poly.pdbx_seq_one_letter_code
_entity_poly.pdbx_strand_id
1 'polypeptide(L)'
;MSRQSTRSNQFPAQNGSGSRSSSSYGNAAVRCHCGIQLELVTSWTDENPGRRFQACPNYKKLWFDEEMCSRSRKVIPGFLRKTNKLELLLATEKEKNKLVQDYELLLASEQEKNKFVQVVLERQANVFEKHSAVMEKHSAVIEDQRNLTAELQMFKKKERMLKIVIAVMVLIIAFQVMSQPEFGKTMPRQLV
;
A
#
# COMPACT_ATOMS: atom_id res chain seq x y z
N MET A 1 59.10 -9.48 3.47
CA MET A 1 57.77 -9.58 4.12
C MET A 1 57.95 -9.00 5.51
N SER A 2 57.39 -7.85 5.91
CA SER A 2 56.00 -7.43 5.83
C SER A 2 55.91 -5.89 5.91
N ARG A 3 55.06 -5.28 5.07
CA ARG A 3 54.79 -3.84 5.07
C ARG A 3 53.92 -3.50 6.28
N GLN A 4 54.42 -2.71 7.23
CA GLN A 4 53.58 -2.15 8.30
C GLN A 4 52.86 -0.92 7.74
N SER A 5 51.55 -1.08 7.55
CA SER A 5 50.61 -0.05 7.12
C SER A 5 50.38 0.95 8.26
N THR A 6 50.95 2.14 8.17
CA THR A 6 50.55 3.29 9.00
C THR A 6 49.26 3.87 8.43
N ARG A 7 48.11 3.31 8.83
CA ARG A 7 46.80 3.87 8.51
C ARG A 7 46.48 4.92 9.58
N SER A 8 46.62 6.19 9.19
CA SER A 8 46.17 7.35 9.96
C SER A 8 44.65 7.33 10.07
N ASN A 9 44.13 6.83 11.19
CA ASN A 9 42.71 6.98 11.52
C ASN A 9 42.50 8.42 12.03
N GLN A 10 42.17 9.32 11.10
CA GLN A 10 41.54 10.60 11.41
C GLN A 10 40.09 10.32 11.86
N PHE A 11 39.82 10.51 13.15
CA PHE A 11 38.45 10.62 13.64
C PHE A 11 37.86 11.98 13.20
N PRO A 12 36.59 12.04 12.76
CA PRO A 12 35.96 13.30 12.40
C PRO A 12 35.72 14.17 13.65
N ALA A 13 36.03 15.46 13.53
CA ALA A 13 35.85 16.45 14.58
C ALA A 13 34.36 16.57 14.97
N GLN A 14 34.03 16.16 16.20
CA GLN A 14 32.73 16.48 16.79
C GLN A 14 32.82 17.87 17.44
N ASN A 15 32.00 18.80 16.93
CA ASN A 15 31.76 20.11 17.52
C ASN A 15 30.93 19.94 18.80
N GLY A 16 31.61 19.81 19.93
CA GLY A 16 31.02 19.93 21.27
C GLY A 16 31.62 21.14 21.97
N SER A 17 30.78 22.13 22.26
CA SER A 17 31.11 23.33 23.05
C SER A 17 31.34 22.94 24.52
N GLY A 18 32.44 22.25 24.80
CA GLY A 18 32.95 22.01 26.15
C GLY A 18 34.06 23.00 26.43
N SER A 19 33.87 23.88 27.43
CA SER A 19 34.87 24.81 27.94
C SER A 19 36.17 24.05 28.21
N ARG A 20 37.15 24.19 27.32
CA ARG A 20 38.49 23.64 27.49
C ARG A 20 39.18 24.49 28.55
N SER A 21 39.21 24.00 29.78
CA SER A 21 40.16 24.47 30.78
C SER A 21 41.55 24.25 30.20
N SER A 22 42.13 25.33 29.65
CA SER A 22 43.47 25.37 29.10
C SER A 22 44.47 25.20 30.24
N SER A 23 44.76 23.94 30.59
CA SER A 23 45.87 23.64 31.47
C SER A 23 47.15 24.00 30.73
N SER A 24 47.73 25.11 31.15
CA SER A 24 48.97 25.72 30.66
C SER A 24 50.19 24.87 31.04
N TYR A 25 50.30 23.68 30.45
CA TYR A 25 51.58 22.99 30.30
C TYR A 25 52.00 23.14 28.85
N GLY A 26 52.88 24.11 28.61
CA GLY A 26 53.27 24.59 27.30
C GLY A 26 53.71 23.47 26.36
N ASN A 27 53.07 23.41 25.19
CA ASN A 27 53.63 22.78 23.99
C ASN A 27 54.82 23.60 23.52
N ALA A 28 55.93 23.57 24.27
CA ALA A 28 57.22 23.93 23.69
C ALA A 28 57.47 22.92 22.56
N ALA A 29 57.47 23.38 21.32
CA ALA A 29 57.74 22.55 20.16
C ALA A 29 59.13 21.91 20.31
N VAL A 30 59.17 20.66 20.78
CA VAL A 30 60.42 19.93 20.96
C VAL A 30 60.95 19.60 19.57
N ARG A 31 62.08 20.20 19.21
CA ARG A 31 62.75 19.93 17.95
C ARG A 31 63.82 18.87 18.19
N CYS A 32 63.81 17.82 17.38
CA CYS A 32 64.84 16.80 17.36
C CYS A 32 66.18 17.37 16.88
N HIS A 33 67.28 16.66 17.12
CA HIS A 33 68.61 16.95 16.55
C HIS A 33 68.62 17.02 15.01
N CYS A 34 67.69 16.34 14.33
CA CYS A 34 67.48 16.49 12.88
C CYS A 34 66.83 17.82 12.46
N GLY A 35 66.48 18.69 13.41
CA GLY A 35 65.72 19.91 13.12
C GLY A 35 64.22 19.69 12.91
N ILE A 36 63.72 18.46 13.07
CA ILE A 36 62.30 18.10 12.90
C ILE A 36 61.53 18.40 14.19
N GLN A 37 60.41 19.11 14.07
CA GLN A 37 59.48 19.31 15.19
C GLN A 37 58.77 18.01 15.53
N LEU A 38 58.82 17.60 16.79
CA LEU A 38 58.21 16.36 17.27
C LEU A 38 56.83 16.65 17.88
N GLU A 39 55.84 15.89 17.44
CA GLU A 39 54.51 15.88 18.05
C GLU A 39 54.47 14.87 19.20
N LEU A 40 53.75 15.25 20.27
CA LEU A 40 53.44 14.34 21.37
C LEU A 40 52.25 13.46 20.97
N VAL A 41 52.52 12.20 20.64
CA VAL A 41 51.53 11.23 20.16
C VAL A 41 51.11 10.31 21.29
N THR A 42 49.82 9.97 21.38
CA THR A 42 49.31 8.97 22.32
C THR A 42 49.30 7.60 21.66
N SER A 43 49.94 6.61 22.30
CA SER A 43 49.87 5.21 21.89
C SER A 43 48.53 4.60 22.31
N TRP A 44 47.91 3.83 21.43
CA TRP A 44 46.68 3.08 21.69
C TRP A 44 46.88 1.57 21.51
N THR A 45 48.12 1.10 21.64
CA THR A 45 48.41 -0.33 21.64
C THR A 45 48.05 -0.98 22.98
N ASP A 46 47.80 -2.28 22.99
CA ASP A 46 47.51 -3.02 24.21
C ASP A 46 48.64 -2.95 25.25
N GLU A 47 49.89 -2.83 24.80
CA GLU A 47 51.07 -2.72 25.68
C GLU A 47 51.26 -1.32 26.27
N ASN A 48 50.90 -0.28 25.51
CA ASN A 48 51.07 1.12 25.91
C ASN A 48 49.78 1.93 25.69
N PRO A 49 48.64 1.56 26.32
CA PRO A 49 47.38 2.24 26.05
C PRO A 49 47.36 3.61 26.75
N GLY A 50 47.09 4.68 26.01
CA GLY A 50 47.05 6.04 26.53
C GLY A 50 48.43 6.65 26.87
N ARG A 51 49.54 5.93 26.62
CA ARG A 51 50.90 6.41 26.95
C ARG A 51 51.44 7.29 25.84
N ARG A 52 52.00 8.45 26.16
CA ARG A 52 52.49 9.41 25.17
C ARG A 52 53.96 9.22 24.83
N PHE A 53 54.30 9.41 23.56
CA PHE A 53 55.66 9.37 23.04
C PHE A 53 55.88 10.44 21.97
N GLN A 54 57.13 10.78 21.75
CA GLN A 54 57.59 11.55 20.60
C GLN A 54 58.45 10.63 19.72
N ALA A 55 58.34 10.77 18.40
CA ALA A 55 59.10 9.95 17.46
C ALA A 55 59.67 10.80 16.32
N CYS A 56 60.98 10.71 16.12
CA CYS A 56 61.64 11.21 14.91
C CYS A 56 61.80 10.06 13.91
N PRO A 57 61.55 10.25 12.60
CA PRO A 57 61.79 9.19 11.60
C PRO A 57 63.22 8.64 11.59
N ASN A 58 64.21 9.47 11.94
CA ASN A 58 65.63 9.14 11.91
C ASN A 58 66.17 8.64 13.26
N TYR A 59 65.38 8.69 14.34
CA TYR A 59 65.80 8.29 15.68
C TYR A 59 64.77 7.38 16.36
N LYS A 60 65.12 6.89 17.55
CA LYS A 60 64.23 6.04 18.35
C LYS A 60 63.08 6.84 18.95
N LYS A 61 61.98 6.15 19.25
CA LYS A 61 60.84 6.70 19.98
C LYS A 61 61.26 7.03 21.42
N LEU A 62 60.85 8.19 21.91
CA LEU A 62 61.08 8.64 23.29
C LEU A 62 59.74 8.67 24.01
N TRP A 63 59.61 7.88 25.08
CA TRP A 63 58.40 7.86 25.91
C TRP A 63 58.39 9.06 26.84
N PHE A 64 57.26 9.78 26.87
CA PHE A 64 57.06 10.95 27.73
C PHE A 64 56.49 10.54 29.10
N ASP A 65 55.50 9.65 29.09
CA ASP A 65 54.91 9.12 30.32
C ASP A 65 55.69 7.89 30.80
N GLU A 66 55.64 7.60 32.09
CA GLU A 66 56.19 6.37 32.67
C GLU A 66 55.48 5.12 32.14
N GLU A 67 56.13 3.96 32.24
CA GLU A 67 55.48 2.70 31.89
C GLU A 67 54.28 2.45 32.78
N MET A 68 53.15 2.12 32.16
CA MET A 68 51.93 1.89 32.91
C MET A 68 52.00 0.60 33.73
N CYS A 69 51.33 0.60 34.88
CA CYS A 69 51.24 -0.58 35.72
C CYS A 69 50.54 -1.76 35.01
N SER A 70 50.86 -2.97 35.44
CA SER A 70 50.36 -4.22 34.85
C SER A 70 48.82 -4.30 34.81
N ARG A 71 48.14 -3.72 35.80
CA ARG A 71 46.68 -3.65 35.85
C ARG A 71 46.13 -2.77 34.74
N SER A 72 46.64 -1.55 34.58
CA SER A 72 46.18 -0.60 33.56
C SER A 72 46.37 -1.14 32.14
N ARG A 73 47.48 -1.82 31.87
CA ARG A 73 47.74 -2.49 30.57
C ARG A 73 46.70 -3.57 30.23
N LYS A 74 46.07 -4.21 31.22
CA LYS A 74 45.01 -5.20 30.98
C LYS A 74 43.62 -4.57 30.90
N VAL A 75 43.36 -3.62 31.79
CA VAL A 75 42.02 -3.06 32.01
C VAL A 75 41.63 -2.08 30.90
N ILE A 76 42.52 -1.16 30.51
CA ILE A 76 42.21 -0.12 29.53
C ILE A 76 41.88 -0.70 28.14
N PRO A 77 42.66 -1.64 27.57
CA PRO A 77 42.31 -2.24 26.29
C PRO A 77 41.00 -3.02 26.34
N GLY A 78 40.72 -3.68 27.48
CA GLY A 78 39.45 -4.35 27.71
C GLY A 78 38.25 -3.40 27.65
N PHE A 79 38.38 -2.21 28.25
CA PHE A 79 37.37 -1.16 28.16
C PHE A 79 37.21 -0.62 26.74
N LEU A 80 38.31 -0.26 26.07
CA LEU A 80 38.25 0.26 24.69
C LEU A 80 37.58 -0.73 23.73
N ARG A 81 37.90 -2.02 23.82
CA ARG A 81 37.24 -3.06 23.01
C ARG A 81 35.73 -3.11 23.26
N LYS A 82 35.30 -3.01 24.54
CA LYS A 82 33.87 -3.01 24.89
C LYS A 82 33.17 -1.77 24.37
N THR A 83 33.74 -0.59 24.56
CA THR A 83 33.18 0.68 24.09
C THR A 83 33.05 0.68 22.58
N ASN A 84 34.11 0.35 21.85
CA ASN A 84 34.07 0.30 20.38
C ASN A 84 33.04 -0.72 19.87
N LYS A 85 32.90 -1.87 20.55
CA LYS A 85 31.87 -2.87 20.21
C LYS A 85 30.47 -2.31 20.43
N LEU A 86 30.23 -1.64 21.55
CA LEU A 86 28.92 -1.04 21.86
C LEU A 86 28.59 0.09 20.88
N GLU A 87 29.55 0.93 20.53
CA GLU A 87 29.39 1.99 19.53
C GLU A 87 29.02 1.43 18.15
N LEU A 88 29.69 0.36 17.72
CA LEU A 88 29.36 -0.33 16.47
C LEU A 88 27.93 -0.87 16.49
N LEU A 89 27.55 -1.56 17.56
CA LEU A 89 26.20 -2.12 17.70
C LEU A 89 25.14 -1.02 17.71
N LEU A 90 25.38 0.10 18.41
CA LEU A 90 24.49 1.24 18.41
C LEU A 90 24.37 1.89 17.03
N ALA A 91 25.46 1.98 16.27
CA ALA A 91 25.43 2.50 14.90
C ALA A 91 24.57 1.60 14.00
N THR A 92 24.76 0.29 14.06
CA THR A 92 23.95 -0.68 13.32
C THR A 92 22.48 -0.64 13.75
N GLU A 93 22.20 -0.51 15.04
CA GLU A 93 20.82 -0.45 15.54
C GLU A 93 20.11 0.84 15.11
N LYS A 94 20.83 1.96 15.11
CA LYS A 94 20.30 3.23 14.57
C LYS A 94 19.96 3.12 13.10
N GLU A 95 20.80 2.45 12.31
CA GLU A 95 20.53 2.22 10.89
C GLU A 95 19.28 1.36 10.68
N LYS A 96 19.14 0.27 11.44
CA LYS A 96 17.93 -0.57 11.43
C LYS A 96 16.68 0.21 11.83
N ASN A 97 16.75 1.00 12.89
CA ASN A 97 15.61 1.81 13.35
C ASN A 97 15.21 2.83 12.30
N LYS A 98 16.17 3.41 11.57
CA LYS A 98 15.87 4.28 10.44
C LYS A 98 15.13 3.54 9.32
N LEU A 99 15.57 2.33 8.97
CA LEU A 99 14.88 1.50 7.98
C LEU A 99 13.45 1.14 8.42
N VAL A 100 13.25 0.80 9.70
CA VAL A 100 11.92 0.53 10.25
C VAL A 100 11.04 1.77 10.14
N GLN A 101 11.56 2.94 10.51
CA GLN A 101 10.83 4.21 10.41
C GLN A 101 10.46 4.56 8.96
N ASP A 102 11.39 4.35 8.02
CA ASP A 102 11.14 4.56 6.58
C ASP A 102 10.04 3.59 6.06
N TYR A 103 10.06 2.34 6.53
CA TYR A 103 9.04 1.34 6.19
C TYR A 103 7.65 1.68 6.76
N GLU A 104 7.59 2.14 8.01
CA GLU A 104 6.35 2.60 8.64
C GLU A 104 5.72 3.77 7.87
N LEU A 105 6.54 4.72 7.39
CA LEU A 105 6.06 5.82 6.54
C LEU A 105 5.49 5.33 5.20
N LEU A 106 6.15 4.35 4.57
CA LEU A 106 5.65 3.74 3.33
C LEU A 106 4.31 3.05 3.54
N LEU A 107 4.17 2.24 4.59
CA LEU A 107 2.93 1.57 4.95
C LEU A 107 1.80 2.55 5.21
N ALA A 108 2.06 3.66 5.91
CA ALA A 108 1.06 4.70 6.14
C ALA A 108 0.54 5.29 4.81
N SER A 109 1.44 5.58 3.85
CA SER A 109 1.06 6.07 2.52
C SER A 109 0.24 5.05 1.71
N GLU A 110 0.54 3.76 1.87
CA GLU A 110 -0.19 2.69 1.21
C GLU A 110 -1.59 2.51 1.78
N GLN A 111 -1.72 2.60 3.11
CA GLN A 111 -3.01 2.60 3.78
C GLN A 111 -3.93 3.73 3.29
N GLU A 112 -3.39 4.92 3.03
CA GLU A 112 -4.17 6.02 2.46
C GLU A 112 -4.70 5.71 1.06
N LYS A 113 -3.89 5.08 0.20
CA LYS A 113 -4.34 4.61 -1.13
C LYS A 113 -5.43 3.54 -1.00
N ASN A 114 -5.26 2.62 -0.06
CA ASN A 114 -6.22 1.55 0.18
C ASN A 114 -7.59 2.08 0.65
N LYS A 115 -7.64 3.19 1.39
CA LYS A 115 -8.91 3.86 1.74
C LYS A 115 -9.69 4.30 0.49
N PHE A 116 -9.01 4.84 -0.53
CA PHE A 116 -9.68 5.21 -1.78
C PHE A 116 -10.25 3.98 -2.50
N VAL A 117 -9.47 2.91 -2.60
CA VAL A 117 -9.93 1.65 -3.21
C VAL A 117 -11.15 1.10 -2.47
N GLN A 118 -11.13 1.12 -1.13
CA GLN A 118 -12.26 0.69 -0.32
C GLN A 118 -13.53 1.49 -0.62
N VAL A 119 -13.44 2.82 -0.67
CA VAL A 119 -14.60 3.68 -1.01
C VAL A 119 -15.15 3.36 -2.40
N VAL A 120 -14.28 3.09 -3.38
CA VAL A 120 -14.71 2.71 -4.74
C VAL A 120 -15.43 1.36 -4.74
N LEU A 121 -14.89 0.37 -4.02
CA LEU A 121 -15.51 -0.96 -3.92
C LEU A 121 -16.89 -0.90 -3.26
N GLU A 122 -17.03 -0.14 -2.17
CA GLU A 122 -18.32 0.06 -1.50
C GLU A 122 -19.34 0.74 -2.42
N ARG A 123 -18.92 1.75 -3.20
CA ARG A 123 -19.79 2.38 -4.20
C ARG A 123 -20.20 1.40 -5.29
N GLN A 124 -19.29 0.57 -5.79
CA GLN A 124 -19.60 -0.44 -6.80
C GLN A 124 -20.59 -1.49 -6.26
N ALA A 125 -20.41 -1.96 -5.03
CA ALA A 125 -21.33 -2.90 -4.38
C ALA A 125 -22.75 -2.30 -4.27
N ASN A 126 -22.85 -1.04 -3.83
CA ASN A 126 -24.14 -0.33 -3.75
C ASN A 126 -24.80 -0.16 -5.12
N VAL A 127 -24.03 0.11 -6.18
CA VAL A 127 -24.56 0.20 -7.55
C VAL A 127 -25.06 -1.15 -8.03
N PHE A 128 -24.32 -2.22 -7.75
CA PHE A 128 -24.70 -3.59 -8.11
C PHE A 128 -26.02 -3.99 -7.44
N GLU A 129 -26.16 -3.72 -6.14
CA GLU A 129 -27.38 -3.99 -5.38
C GLU A 129 -28.59 -3.24 -5.96
N LYS A 130 -28.44 -1.93 -6.22
CA LYS A 130 -29.48 -1.13 -6.87
C LYS A 130 -29.84 -1.67 -8.25
N HIS A 131 -28.86 -2.08 -9.03
CA HIS A 131 -29.08 -2.65 -10.36
C HIS A 131 -29.85 -3.98 -10.27
N SER A 132 -29.50 -4.85 -9.32
CA SER A 132 -30.22 -6.10 -9.05
C SER A 132 -31.71 -5.84 -8.74
N ALA A 133 -31.99 -4.88 -7.85
CA ALA A 133 -33.37 -4.51 -7.52
C ALA A 133 -34.16 -3.96 -8.72
N VAL A 134 -33.50 -3.24 -9.64
CA VAL A 134 -34.13 -2.80 -10.89
C VAL A 134 -34.43 -3.98 -11.81
N MET A 135 -33.51 -4.94 -11.92
CA MET A 135 -33.69 -6.13 -12.76
C MET A 135 -34.85 -7.00 -12.27
N GLU A 136 -35.02 -7.16 -10.97
CA GLU A 136 -36.18 -7.87 -10.39
C GLU A 136 -37.49 -7.17 -10.77
N LYS A 137 -37.59 -5.85 -10.58
CA LYS A 137 -38.77 -5.07 -10.97
C LYS A 137 -39.05 -5.20 -12.47
N HIS A 138 -38.01 -5.13 -13.30
CA HIS A 138 -38.15 -5.27 -14.74
C HIS A 138 -38.66 -6.68 -15.13
N SER A 139 -38.20 -7.73 -14.45
CA SER A 139 -38.70 -9.09 -14.68
C SER A 139 -40.19 -9.24 -14.35
N ALA A 140 -40.66 -8.63 -13.25
CA ALA A 140 -42.07 -8.60 -12.88
C ALA A 140 -42.92 -7.89 -13.95
N VAL A 141 -42.46 -6.74 -14.44
CA VAL A 141 -43.15 -6.00 -15.52
C VAL A 141 -43.23 -6.83 -16.81
N ILE A 142 -42.17 -7.56 -17.16
CA ILE A 142 -42.18 -8.46 -18.32
C ILE A 142 -43.24 -9.55 -18.16
N GLU A 143 -43.36 -10.13 -16.97
CA GLU A 143 -44.35 -11.18 -16.70
C GLU A 143 -45.78 -10.65 -16.76
N ASP A 144 -46.04 -9.49 -16.15
CA ASP A 144 -47.32 -8.79 -16.26
C ASP A 144 -47.68 -8.50 -17.73
N GLN A 145 -46.71 -8.03 -18.52
CA GLN A 145 -46.93 -7.76 -19.95
C GLN A 145 -47.27 -9.04 -20.73
N ARG A 146 -46.63 -10.18 -20.42
CA ARG A 146 -46.99 -11.49 -21.01
C ARG A 146 -48.40 -11.92 -20.63
N ASN A 147 -48.79 -11.75 -19.37
CA ASN A 147 -50.14 -12.10 -18.91
C ASN A 147 -51.19 -11.22 -19.60
N LEU A 148 -50.99 -9.90 -19.65
CA LEU A 148 -51.91 -8.96 -20.29
C LEU A 148 -52.07 -9.26 -21.79
N THR A 149 -50.97 -9.59 -22.47
CA THR A 149 -51.01 -9.93 -23.89
C THR A 149 -51.74 -11.26 -24.15
N ALA A 150 -51.57 -12.27 -23.28
CA ALA A 150 -52.33 -13.52 -23.36
C ALA A 150 -53.83 -13.31 -23.13
N GLU A 151 -54.22 -12.46 -22.16
CA GLU A 151 -55.62 -12.10 -21.92
C GLU A 151 -56.24 -11.39 -23.13
N LEU A 152 -55.52 -10.43 -23.72
CA LEU A 152 -55.99 -9.68 -24.88
C LEU A 152 -56.14 -10.60 -26.11
N GLN A 153 -55.25 -11.58 -26.28
CA GLN A 153 -55.40 -12.62 -27.30
C GLN A 153 -56.65 -13.47 -27.07
N MET A 154 -56.93 -13.84 -25.82
CA MET A 154 -58.15 -14.56 -25.43
C MET A 154 -59.41 -13.75 -25.75
N PHE A 155 -59.45 -12.45 -25.42
CA PHE A 155 -60.57 -11.57 -25.77
C PHE A 155 -60.77 -11.46 -27.28
N LYS A 156 -59.71 -11.23 -28.06
CA LYS A 156 -59.79 -11.19 -29.52
C LYS A 156 -60.26 -12.52 -30.12
N LYS A 157 -59.92 -13.65 -29.51
CA LYS A 157 -60.41 -14.97 -29.93
C LYS A 157 -61.90 -15.12 -29.65
N LYS A 158 -62.36 -14.72 -28.46
CA LYS A 158 -63.80 -14.70 -28.10
C LYS A 158 -64.59 -13.79 -29.03
N GLU A 159 -64.09 -12.60 -29.35
CA GLU A 159 -64.73 -11.67 -30.28
C GLU A 159 -64.87 -12.29 -31.69
N ARG A 160 -63.78 -12.89 -32.21
CA ARG A 160 -63.82 -13.61 -33.49
C ARG A 160 -64.84 -14.75 -33.49
N MET A 161 -64.88 -15.56 -32.43
CA MET A 161 -65.87 -16.62 -32.28
C MET A 161 -67.31 -16.08 -32.25
N LEU A 162 -67.56 -15.01 -31.50
CA LEU A 162 -68.88 -14.40 -31.41
C LEU A 162 -69.36 -13.86 -32.77
N LYS A 163 -68.48 -13.21 -33.53
CA LYS A 163 -68.78 -12.75 -34.90
C LYS A 163 -69.17 -13.93 -35.81
N ILE A 164 -68.48 -15.06 -35.71
CA ILE A 164 -68.81 -16.28 -36.48
C ILE A 164 -70.18 -16.81 -36.07
N VAL A 165 -70.48 -16.91 -34.77
CA VAL A 165 -71.79 -17.39 -34.29
C VAL A 165 -72.92 -16.50 -34.79
N ILE A 166 -72.78 -15.17 -34.69
CA ILE A 166 -73.78 -14.23 -35.20
C ILE A 166 -73.99 -14.42 -36.71
N ALA A 167 -72.91 -14.54 -37.49
CA ALA A 167 -73.02 -14.77 -38.93
C ALA A 167 -73.79 -16.05 -39.27
N VAL A 168 -73.51 -17.16 -38.58
CA VAL A 168 -74.24 -18.43 -38.76
C VAL A 168 -75.71 -18.29 -38.38
N MET A 169 -76.03 -17.61 -37.27
CA MET A 169 -77.42 -17.37 -36.87
C MET A 169 -78.20 -16.58 -37.93
N VAL A 170 -77.59 -15.54 -38.50
CA VAL A 170 -78.18 -14.74 -39.59
C VAL A 170 -78.46 -15.62 -40.81
N LEU A 171 -77.53 -16.52 -41.19
CA LEU A 171 -77.74 -17.45 -42.29
C LEU A 171 -78.90 -18.43 -42.04
N ILE A 172 -79.02 -18.96 -40.81
CA ILE A 172 -80.13 -19.83 -40.42
C ILE A 172 -81.47 -19.09 -40.51
N ILE A 173 -81.55 -17.86 -39.98
CA ILE A 173 -82.77 -17.04 -40.04
C ILE A 173 -83.13 -16.73 -41.50
N ALA A 174 -82.17 -16.35 -42.33
CA ALA A 174 -82.42 -16.09 -43.75
C ALA A 174 -82.97 -17.33 -44.48
N PHE A 175 -82.40 -18.51 -44.21
CA PHE A 175 -82.90 -19.78 -44.76
C PHE A 175 -84.33 -20.10 -44.32
N GLN A 176 -84.64 -19.88 -43.03
CA GLN A 176 -85.98 -20.06 -42.46
C GLN A 176 -87.01 -19.12 -43.10
N VAL A 177 -86.65 -17.85 -43.36
CA VAL A 177 -87.52 -16.87 -44.05
C VAL A 177 -87.75 -17.26 -45.51
N MET A 178 -86.70 -17.66 -46.23
CA MET A 178 -86.82 -18.09 -47.64
C MET A 178 -87.60 -19.40 -47.82
N SER A 179 -87.72 -20.20 -46.75
CA SER A 179 -88.44 -21.48 -46.77
C SER A 179 -89.92 -21.35 -46.35
N GLN A 180 -90.43 -20.13 -46.10
CA GLN A 180 -91.85 -19.89 -45.88
C GLN A 180 -92.62 -19.99 -47.22
N PRO A 181 -93.63 -20.86 -47.35
CA PRO A 181 -94.43 -20.94 -48.58
C PRO A 181 -95.28 -19.67 -48.73
N GLU A 182 -95.23 -19.04 -49.91
CA GLU A 182 -96.05 -17.87 -50.30
C GLU A 182 -97.55 -18.15 -50.06
N PHE A 183 -98.07 -17.71 -48.92
CA PHE A 183 -99.50 -17.75 -48.63
C PHE A 183 -100.20 -16.65 -49.41
N GLY A 184 -100.75 -17.01 -50.57
CA GLY A 184 -101.96 -16.39 -51.12
C GLY A 184 -101.76 -15.17 -52.04
N LYS A 185 -101.50 -15.42 -53.33
CA LYS A 185 -102.12 -14.64 -54.40
C LYS A 185 -103.31 -15.44 -54.94
N THR A 186 -104.47 -15.24 -54.33
CA THR A 186 -105.75 -15.76 -54.83
C THR A 186 -106.12 -15.06 -56.13
N MET A 187 -106.12 -15.79 -57.25
CA MET A 187 -106.76 -15.39 -58.50
C MET A 187 -108.28 -15.20 -58.28
N PRO A 188 -108.92 -14.13 -58.77
CA PRO A 188 -110.37 -14.03 -58.76
C PRO A 188 -110.96 -15.00 -59.80
N ARG A 189 -111.88 -15.83 -59.30
CA ARG A 189 -112.64 -16.85 -60.02
C ARG A 189 -113.64 -16.15 -60.95
N GLN A 190 -113.60 -16.47 -62.25
CA GLN A 190 -114.67 -16.10 -63.18
C GLN A 190 -115.99 -16.73 -62.73
N LEU A 191 -117.06 -15.92 -62.72
CA LEU A 191 -118.44 -16.37 -62.66
C LEU A 191 -119.29 -15.45 -63.56
N VAL A 192 -119.89 -16.11 -64.56
CA VAL A 192 -120.93 -15.68 -65.53
C VAL A 192 -120.46 -14.78 -66.68
#